data_AF-A0A7X7FMK5-F1
#
_entry.id   AF-A0A7X7FMK5-F1
#
_cell.length_a   1.000
_cell.length_b   1.000
_cell.length_c   1.000
_cell.angle_alpha   90.00
_cell.angle_beta   90.00
_cell.angle_gamma   90.00
#
_symmetry.space_group_name_H-M   'P 1'
#
loop_
_entity.id
_entity.type
_entity.pdbx_description
1 polymer ?
#
loop_
_entity_poly.entity_id
_entity_poly.type
_entity_poly.pdbx_seq_one_letter_code
_entity_poly.pdbx_strand_id
1 'polypeptide(L)'
;MVISQVSTGPPLDDSRIRSLIEELLDTRSLDGRRVLAIIPDHSRSGPTGTFFRLISETLGRRAKQLDFLIALGTHAPMPDEKIAELLQMSTADRLAKFTKIGVHNHR
;
A
#
# COMPACT_ATOMS: atom_id res chain seq x y z
N MET A 1 17.14 13.50 2.76
CA MET A 1 16.33 12.51 2.02
C MET A 1 16.69 11.14 2.56
N VAL A 2 15.77 10.49 3.27
CA VAL A 2 15.96 9.10 3.70
C VAL A 2 15.70 8.20 2.49
N ILE A 3 16.68 7.38 2.11
CA ILE A 3 16.56 6.42 0.99
C ILE A 3 16.22 5.03 1.55
N SER A 4 16.78 4.70 2.70
CA SER A 4 16.48 3.49 3.46
C SER A 4 16.79 3.74 4.94
N GLN A 5 16.14 2.97 5.81
CA GLN A 5 16.44 2.95 7.23
C GLN A 5 16.36 1.51 7.72
N VAL A 6 17.32 1.10 8.56
CA VAL A 6 17.38 -0.23 9.15
C VAL A 6 17.24 -0.09 10.66
N SER A 7 16.36 -0.87 11.27
CA SER A 7 16.30 -0.99 12.73
C SER A 7 17.18 -2.17 13.17
N THR A 8 18.14 -1.91 14.05
CA THR A 8 18.91 -2.95 14.77
C THR A 8 18.35 -3.21 16.17
N GLY A 9 17.26 -2.53 16.53
CA GLY A 9 16.58 -2.62 17.83
C GLY A 9 15.36 -3.55 17.78
N PRO A 10 14.40 -3.38 18.71
CA PRO A 10 13.17 -4.17 18.68
C PRO A 10 12.40 -3.99 17.36
N PRO A 11 11.47 -4.92 17.04
CA PRO A 11 10.60 -4.81 15.87
C PRO A 11 9.93 -3.44 15.79
N LEU A 12 9.75 -2.94 14.57
CA LEU A 12 9.06 -1.66 14.37
C LEU A 12 7.60 -1.80 14.80
N ASP A 13 7.15 -0.89 15.65
CA ASP A 13 5.73 -0.74 15.97
C ASP A 13 5.00 0.05 14.88
N ASP A 14 3.67 0.01 14.92
CA ASP A 14 2.79 0.68 13.95
C ASP A 14 3.01 2.19 13.89
N SER A 15 3.34 2.83 15.03
CA SER A 15 3.58 4.28 15.07
C SER A 15 4.85 4.63 14.32
N ARG A 16 5.91 3.84 14.51
CA ARG A 16 7.19 4.06 13.85
C ARG A 16 7.08 3.80 12.35
N ILE A 17 6.35 2.76 11.95
CA ILE A 17 6.05 2.48 10.54
C ILE A 17 5.30 3.67 9.92
N ARG A 18 4.26 4.19 10.57
CA ARG A 18 3.50 5.35 10.10
C ARG A 18 4.40 6.56 9.87
N SER A 19 5.16 6.98 10.88
CA SER A 19 6.01 8.17 10.77
C SER A 19 7.04 8.05 9.65
N LEU A 20 7.62 6.85 9.46
CA LEU A 20 8.57 6.61 8.37
C LEU A 20 7.92 6.72 7.00
N ILE A 21 6.71 6.16 6.83
CA ILE A 21 5.98 6.24 5.57
C ILE A 21 5.59 7.69 5.25
N GLU A 22 5.08 8.43 6.23
CA GLU A 22 4.74 9.85 6.06
C GLU A 22 5.97 10.67 5.64
N GLU A 23 7.09 10.56 6.38
CA GLU A 23 8.33 11.26 6.06
C GLU A 23 8.85 10.93 4.65
N LEU A 24 8.85 9.65 4.28
CA LEU A 24 9.35 9.18 2.98
C LEU A 24 8.48 9.62 1.80
N LEU A 25 7.17 9.77 2.01
CA LEU A 25 6.24 10.18 0.96
C LEU A 25 6.11 11.69 0.86
N ASP A 26 6.18 12.41 1.97
CA ASP A 26 6.11 13.88 2.01
C ASP A 26 7.36 14.54 1.43
N THR A 27 8.51 13.89 1.54
CA THR A 27 9.75 14.37 0.92
C THR A 27 9.81 14.16 -0.60
N ARG A 28 8.77 13.56 -1.21
CA ARG A 28 8.69 13.31 -2.65
C ARG A 28 7.65 14.20 -3.33
N SER A 29 7.96 14.65 -4.54
CA SER A 29 7.05 15.47 -5.37
C SER A 29 5.96 14.63 -6.07
N LEU A 30 5.12 13.95 -5.28
CA LEU A 30 4.04 13.08 -5.76
C LEU A 30 2.67 13.79 -5.87
N ASP A 31 2.56 15.00 -5.32
CA ASP A 31 1.33 15.81 -5.40
C ASP A 31 0.93 16.06 -6.86
N GLY A 32 -0.34 15.84 -7.18
CA GLY A 32 -0.89 15.96 -8.53
C GLY A 32 -0.36 14.94 -9.55
N ARG A 33 0.46 13.96 -9.12
CA ARG A 33 0.98 12.89 -10.00
C ARG A 33 0.06 11.68 -10.01
N ARG A 34 0.21 10.83 -11.03
CA ARG A 34 -0.37 9.49 -11.05
C ARG A 34 0.67 8.54 -10.45
N VAL A 35 0.29 7.82 -9.39
CA VAL A 35 1.16 6.96 -8.61
C VAL A 35 0.64 5.53 -8.70
N LEU A 36 1.52 4.60 -9.06
CA LEU A 36 1.25 3.16 -9.02
C LEU A 36 2.16 2.52 -7.97
N ALA A 37 1.58 1.97 -6.91
CA ALA A 37 2.30 1.24 -5.89
C ALA A 37 2.28 -0.26 -6.22
N ILE A 38 3.45 -0.90 -6.25
CA ILE A 38 3.57 -2.34 -6.47
C ILE A 38 3.61 -3.03 -5.11
N ILE A 39 2.68 -3.94 -4.87
CA ILE A 39 2.58 -4.72 -3.62
C ILE A 39 2.72 -6.21 -3.92
N PRO A 40 3.29 -6.99 -2.99
CA PRO A 40 3.35 -8.43 -3.16
C PRO A 40 1.96 -9.06 -2.99
N ASP A 41 1.82 -10.29 -3.48
CA ASP A 41 0.66 -11.13 -3.23
C ASP A 41 0.75 -11.87 -1.87
N HIS A 42 -0.17 -12.80 -1.63
CA HIS A 42 -0.24 -13.61 -0.40
C HIS A 42 0.92 -14.61 -0.23
N SER A 43 1.76 -14.82 -1.24
CA SER A 43 2.93 -15.72 -1.13
C SER A 43 4.10 -15.10 -0.37
N ARG A 44 4.02 -13.80 -0.07
CA ARG A 44 5.02 -13.07 0.73
C ARG A 44 4.46 -12.73 2.10
N SER A 45 5.29 -12.93 3.12
CA SER A 45 5.03 -12.44 4.46
C SER A 45 5.34 -10.94 4.55
N GLY A 46 4.52 -10.21 5.29
CA GLY A 46 4.72 -8.78 5.54
C GLY A 46 3.40 -8.04 5.83
N PRO A 47 3.48 -6.81 6.36
CA PRO A 47 2.30 -6.05 6.73
C PRO A 47 1.70 -5.30 5.52
N THR A 48 1.39 -6.01 4.44
CA THR A 48 0.90 -5.43 3.17
C THR A 48 -0.36 -4.59 3.38
N GLY A 49 -1.32 -5.07 4.18
CA GLY A 49 -2.51 -4.29 4.54
C GLY A 49 -2.19 -2.98 5.27
N THR A 50 -1.23 -3.00 6.21
CA THR A 50 -0.75 -1.80 6.89
C THR A 50 -0.16 -0.79 5.92
N PHE A 51 0.69 -1.24 4.99
CA PHE A 51 1.28 -0.35 3.98
C PHE A 51 0.24 0.21 3.03
N PHE A 52 -0.68 -0.62 2.52
CA PHE A 52 -1.79 -0.15 1.68
C PHE A 52 -2.57 0.97 2.38
N ARG A 53 -2.96 0.75 3.64
CA ARG A 53 -3.72 1.73 4.41
C ARG A 53 -2.95 3.04 4.58
N LEU A 54 -1.70 2.99 5.05
CA LEU A 54 -0.89 4.18 5.30
C LEU A 54 -0.61 4.96 4.00
N ILE A 55 -0.21 4.29 2.92
CA ILE A 55 0.04 4.94 1.63
C ILE A 55 -1.25 5.59 1.10
N SER A 56 -2.39 4.91 1.24
CA SER A 56 -3.70 5.42 0.82
C SER A 56 -4.14 6.64 1.62
N GLU A 57 -3.93 6.63 2.95
CA GLU A 57 -4.20 7.77 3.83
C GLU A 57 -3.31 8.98 3.48
N THR A 58 -2.02 8.75 3.23
CA THR A 58 -1.02 9.80 2.96
C THR A 58 -1.11 10.39 1.55
N LEU A 59 -1.34 9.56 0.52
CA LEU A 59 -1.34 10.00 -0.89
C LEU A 59 -2.72 10.11 -1.51
N GLY A 60 -3.74 9.44 -0.99
CA GLY A 60 -5.06 9.32 -1.65
C GLY A 60 -5.76 10.65 -1.90
N ARG A 61 -5.44 11.71 -1.15
CA ARG A 61 -5.95 13.08 -1.38
C ARG A 61 -5.01 13.98 -2.16
N ARG A 62 -3.72 13.66 -2.23
CA ARG A 62 -2.67 14.50 -2.82
C ARG A 62 -2.33 14.10 -4.25
N ALA A 63 -2.31 12.80 -4.52
CA ALA A 63 -2.06 12.27 -5.85
C ALA A 63 -3.27 12.56 -6.77
N LYS A 64 -3.00 12.79 -8.05
CA LYS A 64 -4.05 12.86 -9.08
C LYS A 64 -4.75 11.51 -9.26
N GLN A 65 -4.00 10.42 -9.12
CA GLN A 65 -4.48 9.05 -9.14
C GLN A 65 -3.52 8.19 -8.31
N LEU A 66 -4.05 7.28 -7.50
CA LEU A 66 -3.29 6.30 -6.75
C LEU A 66 -3.89 4.93 -7.00
N ASP A 67 -3.11 4.03 -7.58
CA ASP A 67 -3.50 2.64 -7.80
C ASP A 67 -2.45 1.69 -7.23
N PHE A 68 -2.87 0.45 -6.98
CA PHE A 68 -2.02 -0.63 -6.52
C PHE A 68 -2.01 -1.77 -7.54
N LEU A 69 -0.83 -2.31 -7.82
CA LEU A 69 -0.64 -3.50 -8.65
C LEU A 69 -0.08 -4.64 -7.80
N ILE A 70 -0.80 -5.75 -7.76
CA ILE A 70 -0.37 -6.98 -7.08
C ILE A 70 0.59 -7.72 -8.01
N ALA A 71 1.85 -7.84 -7.58
CA ALA A 71 2.90 -8.55 -8.29
C ALA A 71 2.76 -10.07 -8.11
N LEU A 72 2.01 -10.72 -9.00
CA LEU A 72 1.69 -12.15 -8.93
C LEU A 72 2.83 -13.07 -9.42
N GLY A 73 3.75 -12.56 -10.24
CA GLY A 73 4.68 -13.43 -10.97
C GLY A 73 3.92 -14.43 -11.84
N THR A 74 4.10 -15.73 -11.60
CA THR A 74 3.38 -16.81 -12.30
C THR A 74 2.10 -17.25 -11.59
N HIS A 75 1.71 -16.62 -10.49
CA HIS A 75 0.50 -16.98 -9.76
C HIS A 75 -0.76 -16.52 -10.49
N ALA A 76 -1.86 -17.24 -10.23
CA ALA A 76 -3.15 -16.89 -10.77
C ALA A 76 -3.65 -15.53 -10.20
N PRO A 77 -4.46 -14.78 -10.95
CA PRO A 77 -5.12 -13.58 -10.45
C PRO A 77 -5.91 -13.85 -9.16
N MET A 78 -5.75 -12.96 -8.18
CA MET A 78 -6.47 -13.02 -6.92
C MET A 78 -7.92 -12.55 -7.10
N PRO A 79 -8.93 -13.30 -6.63
CA PRO A 79 -10.30 -12.82 -6.56
C PRO A 79 -10.45 -11.73 -5.49
N ASP A 80 -11.55 -10.97 -5.55
CA ASP A 80 -11.77 -9.80 -4.70
C ASP A 80 -11.72 -10.11 -3.20
N GLU A 81 -12.22 -11.27 -2.78
CA GLU A 81 -12.20 -11.70 -1.38
C GLU A 81 -10.77 -11.93 -0.88
N LYS A 82 -9.91 -12.48 -1.73
CA LYS A 82 -8.49 -12.70 -1.42
C LYS A 82 -7.70 -11.39 -1.40
N ILE A 83 -8.08 -10.44 -2.25
CA ILE A 83 -7.54 -9.08 -2.19
C ILE A 83 -7.95 -8.40 -0.88
N ALA A 84 -9.21 -8.51 -0.47
CA ALA A 84 -9.70 -7.96 0.81
C ALA A 84 -8.92 -8.55 2.01
N GLU A 85 -8.68 -9.86 2.00
CA GLU A 85 -7.85 -10.56 2.99
C GLU A 85 -6.40 -10.03 3.01
N LEU A 86 -5.75 -9.91 1.85
CA LEU A 86 -4.39 -9.36 1.71
C LEU A 86 -4.28 -7.93 2.28
N LEU A 87 -5.33 -7.13 2.08
CA LEU A 87 -5.41 -5.75 2.52
C LEU A 87 -5.92 -5.60 3.96
N GLN A 88 -6.26 -6.70 4.63
CA GLN A 88 -6.74 -6.74 6.02
C GLN A 88 -7.96 -5.84 6.26
N MET A 89 -8.89 -5.80 5.30
CA MET A 89 -10.14 -5.04 5.42
C MET A 89 -11.26 -5.70 4.63
N SER A 90 -12.51 -5.44 5.00
CA SER A 90 -13.64 -5.96 4.23
C SER A 90 -13.72 -5.33 2.84
N THR A 91 -14.26 -6.06 1.86
CA THR A 91 -14.51 -5.51 0.52
C THR A 91 -15.38 -4.25 0.57
N ALA A 92 -16.40 -4.24 1.44
CA ALA A 92 -17.28 -3.09 1.63
C ALA A 92 -16.53 -1.88 2.18
N ASP A 93 -15.69 -2.05 3.22
CA ASP A 93 -14.86 -0.97 3.77
C ASP A 93 -13.89 -0.41 2.73
N ARG A 94 -13.26 -1.29 1.94
CA ARG A 94 -12.34 -0.88 0.88
C ARG A 94 -13.04 -0.01 -0.14
N LEU A 95 -14.18 -0.46 -0.64
CA LEU A 95 -14.96 0.27 -1.65
C LEU A 95 -15.53 1.58 -1.09
N ALA A 96 -15.87 1.65 0.19
CA ALA A 96 -16.40 2.85 0.82
C ALA A 96 -15.31 3.89 1.15
N LYS A 97 -14.17 3.46 1.71
CA LYS A 97 -13.11 4.35 2.20
C LYS A 97 -12.11 4.75 1.11
N PHE A 98 -11.87 3.86 0.14
CA PHE A 98 -10.85 4.02 -0.89
C PHE A 98 -11.47 4.02 -2.30
N THR A 99 -12.61 4.70 -2.46
CA THR A 99 -13.40 4.77 -3.71
C THR A 99 -12.61 5.18 -4.95
N LYS A 100 -11.56 5.99 -4.79
CA LYS A 100 -10.72 6.51 -5.89
C LYS A 100 -9.43 5.72 -6.11
N ILE A 101 -9.24 4.62 -5.40
CA ILE A 101 -8.01 3.83 -5.43
C ILE A 101 -8.28 2.48 -6.10
N GLY A 102 -7.62 2.24 -7.23
CA GLY A 102 -7.64 0.95 -7.90
C GLY A 102 -6.73 -0.07 -7.24
N VAL A 103 -7.13 -1.34 -7.24
CA VAL A 103 -6.28 -2.47 -6.87
C VAL A 103 -6.39 -3.51 -8.00
N HIS A 104 -5.26 -3.85 -8.59
CA HIS A 104 -5.22 -4.62 -9.83
C HIS A 104 -4.32 -5.84 -9.68
N ASN A 105 -4.73 -6.95 -10.30
CA ASN A 105 -3.85 -8.08 -10.54
C ASN A 105 -2.91 -7.77 -11.70
N HIS A 106 -1.63 -8.12 -11.57
CA HIS A 106 -0.72 -8.15 -12.72
C HIS A 106 -1.22 -9.15 -13.77
N ARG A 107 -1.11 -8.78 -15.05
CA ARG A 107 -1.48 -9.58 -16.22
C ARG A 107 -0.41 -9.43 -17.28
#